data_AF-A0A1Y2BSS6-F1
#
_entry.id   AF-A0A1Y2BSS6-F1
#
_cell.length_a   1.000
_cell.length_b   1.000
_cell.length_c   1.000
_cell.angle_alpha   90.00
_cell.angle_beta   90.00
_cell.angle_gamma   90.00
#
_symmetry.space_group_name_H-M   'P 1'
#
loop_
_entity.id
_entity.type
_entity.pdbx_description
1 polymer ?
#
loop_
_entity_poly.entity_id
_entity_poly.type
_entity_poly.pdbx_seq_one_letter_code
_entity_poly.pdbx_strand_id
1 'polypeptide(L)'
;MIVIIYGMILYHMIIITINELLIGHISIIKYTQNLEEYKDCKYSNLSSLSLIFNYVIIIICCSLMYSLRRLNHEYKESITVPVYAYIVVETLIVIIDRQNYSVIIKDIFNTFGTILYSLMVIIMIFASKFNQIYREKQQLKKKMTAYLRKKNNKMQMRFDSSVI
;
A
#
# COMPACT_ATOMS: atom_id res chain seq x y z
N MET A 1 -3.83 14.14 -9.91
CA MET A 1 -3.65 13.06 -8.90
C MET A 1 -4.08 13.50 -7.51
N ILE A 2 -3.45 14.52 -6.90
CA ILE A 2 -3.79 14.98 -5.54
C ILE A 2 -5.27 15.39 -5.40
N VAL A 3 -5.82 16.12 -6.38
CA VAL A 3 -7.25 16.50 -6.38
C VAL A 3 -8.18 15.28 -6.34
N ILE A 4 -7.84 14.21 -7.06
CA ILE A 4 -8.63 12.98 -7.08
C ILE A 4 -8.58 12.28 -5.72
N ILE A 5 -7.38 12.19 -5.12
CA ILE A 5 -7.18 11.61 -3.78
C ILE A 5 -8.00 12.38 -2.75
N TYR A 6 -7.91 13.71 -2.76
CA TYR A 6 -8.64 14.55 -1.82
C TYR A 6 -10.16 14.45 -2.03
N GLY A 7 -10.60 14.36 -3.29
CA GLY A 7 -12.00 14.11 -3.64
C GLY A 7 -12.53 12.80 -3.09
N MET A 8 -11.76 11.70 -3.18
CA MET A 8 -12.14 10.41 -2.60
C MET A 8 -12.24 10.48 -1.07
N ILE A 9 -11.26 11.12 -0.41
CA ILE A 9 -11.29 11.29 1.06
C ILE A 9 -12.52 12.10 1.47
N LEU A 10 -12.77 13.24 0.81
CA LEU A 10 -13.90 14.11 1.11
C LEU A 10 -15.25 13.41 0.88
N TYR A 11 -15.37 12.61 -0.19
CA TYR A 11 -16.53 11.76 -0.43
C TYR A 11 -16.80 10.79 0.73
N HIS A 12 -15.78 10.05 1.20
CA HIS A 12 -15.95 9.14 2.33
C HIS A 12 -16.30 9.87 3.62
N MET A 13 -15.65 11.01 3.89
CA MET A 13 -15.96 11.82 5.08
C MET A 13 -17.42 12.29 5.08
N ILE A 14 -17.91 12.79 3.95
CA ILE A 14 -19.32 13.22 3.81
C ILE A 14 -20.27 12.05 4.06
N ILE A 15 -20.03 10.88 3.47
CA ILE A 15 -20.89 9.70 3.67
C ILE A 15 -20.91 9.27 5.13
N ILE A 16 -19.75 9.21 5.78
CA ILE A 16 -19.66 8.86 7.20
C ILE A 16 -20.44 9.88 8.03
N THR A 17 -20.21 11.18 7.82
CA THR A 17 -20.92 12.23 8.56
C THR A 17 -22.43 12.18 8.34
N ILE A 18 -22.90 11.97 7.11
CA ILE A 18 -24.34 11.82 6.81
C ILE A 18 -24.90 10.58 7.52
N ASN A 19 -24.18 9.46 7.49
CA ASN A 19 -24.62 8.22 8.14
C ASN A 19 -24.75 8.39 9.65
N GLU A 20 -23.76 9.03 10.29
CA GLU A 20 -23.78 9.33 11.72
C GLU A 20 -24.92 10.29 12.10
N LEU A 21 -25.16 11.34 11.31
CA LEU A 21 -26.20 12.33 11.60
C LEU A 21 -27.63 11.83 11.39
N LEU A 22 -27.87 11.00 10.36
CA LEU A 22 -29.22 10.57 10.00
C LEU A 22 -29.66 9.27 10.67
N ILE A 23 -28.75 8.30 10.81
CA ILE A 23 -29.09 6.94 11.23
C ILE A 23 -28.54 6.65 12.64
N GLY A 24 -27.36 7.19 12.95
CA GLY A 24 -26.63 6.88 14.18
C GLY A 24 -26.18 5.42 14.26
N HIS A 25 -25.60 5.03 15.39
CA HIS A 25 -25.18 3.66 15.65
C HIS A 25 -26.30 2.84 16.31
N ILE A 26 -26.83 1.86 15.58
CA ILE A 26 -27.79 0.89 16.12
C ILE A 26 -27.05 -0.38 16.51
N SER A 27 -27.06 -0.70 17.80
CA SER A 27 -26.56 -1.98 18.30
C SER A 27 -27.66 -3.04 18.26
N ILE A 28 -27.30 -4.26 17.86
CA ILE A 28 -28.18 -5.43 17.84
C ILE A 28 -27.53 -6.54 18.69
N ILE A 29 -28.34 -7.23 19.48
CA ILE A 29 -27.89 -8.38 20.25
C ILE A 29 -27.82 -9.58 19.30
N LYS A 30 -26.67 -10.27 19.30
CA LYS A 30 -26.44 -11.51 18.56
C LYS A 30 -25.91 -12.59 19.50
N TYR A 31 -26.00 -13.84 19.06
CA TYR A 31 -25.55 -15.01 19.81
C TYR A 31 -24.37 -15.67 19.11
N THR A 32 -23.37 -16.09 19.89
CA THR A 32 -22.26 -16.92 19.38
C THR A 32 -22.72 -18.36 19.11
N GLN A 33 -21.84 -19.18 18.52
CA GLN A 33 -22.10 -20.62 18.37
C GLN A 33 -22.33 -21.34 19.71
N ASN A 34 -21.81 -20.77 20.81
CA ASN A 34 -22.00 -21.27 22.18
C ASN A 34 -23.22 -20.63 22.88
N LEU A 35 -24.08 -19.91 22.15
CA LEU A 35 -25.24 -19.17 22.68
C LEU A 35 -24.87 -18.03 23.66
N GLU A 36 -23.65 -17.52 23.58
CA GLU A 36 -23.24 -16.35 24.38
C GLU A 36 -23.72 -15.07 23.70
N GLU A 37 -24.29 -14.16 24.47
CA GLU A 37 -24.76 -12.87 23.98
C GLU A 37 -23.60 -11.91 23.73
N TYR A 38 -23.60 -11.27 22.58
CA TYR A 38 -22.71 -10.16 22.28
C TYR A 38 -23.46 -9.05 21.55
N LYS A 39 -22.99 -7.81 21.73
CA LYS A 39 -23.52 -6.63 21.03
C LYS A 39 -22.74 -6.43 19.75
N ASP A 40 -23.47 -6.39 18.64
CA ASP A 40 -22.92 -6.12 17.32
C ASP A 40 -23.50 -4.83 16.75
N CYS A 41 -22.76 -4.18 15.86
CA CYS A 41 -23.21 -2.97 15.18
C CYS A 41 -23.97 -3.35 13.91
N LYS A 42 -25.19 -2.83 13.75
CA LYS A 42 -25.93 -3.01 12.51
C LYS A 42 -25.34 -2.09 11.43
N TYR A 43 -24.76 -2.69 10.40
CA TYR A 43 -24.30 -1.97 9.23
C TYR A 43 -25.47 -1.28 8.52
N SER A 44 -25.28 -0.01 8.15
CA SER A 44 -26.25 0.72 7.35
C SER A 44 -26.09 0.40 5.86
N ASN A 45 -27.15 0.64 5.08
CA ASN A 45 -27.10 0.50 3.63
C ASN A 45 -26.06 1.45 3.00
N LEU A 46 -25.80 2.60 3.62
CA LEU A 46 -24.77 3.55 3.19
C LEU A 46 -23.35 2.97 3.35
N SER A 47 -23.11 2.20 4.41
CA SER A 47 -21.84 1.49 4.57
C SER A 47 -21.61 0.45 3.47
N SER A 48 -22.66 -0.28 3.09
CA SER A 48 -22.60 -1.21 1.93
C SER A 48 -22.31 -0.48 0.62
N LEU A 49 -22.88 0.71 0.41
CA LEU A 49 -22.59 1.55 -0.76
C LEU A 49 -21.11 1.98 -0.80
N SER A 50 -20.56 2.39 0.35
CA SER A 50 -19.14 2.76 0.46
C SER A 50 -18.22 1.57 0.15
N LEU A 51 -18.59 0.36 0.59
CA LEU A 51 -17.85 -0.86 0.27
C LEU A 51 -17.83 -1.12 -1.25
N ILE A 52 -18.98 -1.02 -1.92
CA ILE A 52 -19.08 -1.19 -3.37
C ILE A 52 -18.22 -0.15 -4.10
N PHE A 53 -18.25 1.11 -3.66
CA PHE A 53 -17.43 2.16 -4.22
C PHE A 53 -15.92 1.86 -4.08
N ASN A 54 -15.48 1.36 -2.93
CA ASN A 54 -14.10 0.93 -2.72
C ASN A 54 -13.70 -0.18 -3.70
N TYR A 55 -14.57 -1.16 -3.94
CA TYR A 55 -14.33 -2.21 -4.93
C TYR A 55 -14.22 -1.67 -6.36
N VAL A 56 -15.05 -0.69 -6.73
CA VAL A 56 -14.95 -0.03 -8.05
C VAL A 56 -13.60 0.67 -8.20
N ILE A 57 -13.14 1.40 -7.18
CA ILE A 57 -11.81 2.02 -7.18
C ILE A 57 -10.72 0.96 -7.35
N ILE A 58 -10.80 -0.14 -6.61
CA ILE A 58 -9.86 -1.26 -6.71
C ILE A 58 -9.79 -1.80 -8.14
N ILE A 59 -10.94 -2.02 -8.79
CA ILE A 59 -11.01 -2.53 -10.17
C ILE A 59 -10.36 -1.54 -11.15
N ILE A 60 -10.62 -0.24 -10.99
CA ILE A 60 -9.99 0.81 -11.81
C ILE A 60 -8.47 0.79 -11.59
N CYS A 61 -8.02 0.72 -10.34
CA CYS A 61 -6.60 0.61 -10.01
C CYS A 61 -5.94 -0.62 -10.63
N CYS A 62 -6.57 -1.80 -10.55
CA CYS A 62 -6.09 -3.01 -11.22
C CYS A 62 -5.98 -2.84 -12.73
N SER A 63 -6.98 -2.22 -13.35
CA SER A 63 -7.01 -1.97 -14.80
C SER A 63 -5.88 -1.04 -15.23
N LEU A 64 -5.64 0.03 -14.47
CA LEU A 64 -4.52 0.94 -14.68
C LEU A 64 -3.17 0.24 -14.48
N MET A 65 -3.01 -0.52 -13.40
CA MET A 65 -1.78 -1.29 -13.14
C MET A 65 -1.49 -2.31 -14.25
N TYR A 66 -2.52 -3.01 -14.75
CA TYR A 66 -2.37 -3.93 -15.86
C TYR A 66 -1.90 -3.21 -17.12
N SER A 67 -2.44 -2.03 -17.40
CA SER A 67 -2.02 -1.18 -18.52
C SER A 67 -0.56 -0.74 -18.37
N LEU A 68 -0.13 -0.41 -17.15
CA LEU A 68 1.26 -0.04 -16.84
C LEU A 68 2.25 -1.21 -16.97
N ARG A 69 1.80 -2.48 -16.94
CA ARG A 69 2.69 -3.64 -17.02
C ARG A 69 3.53 -3.68 -18.31
N ARG A 70 3.00 -3.11 -19.40
CA ARG A 70 3.64 -3.06 -20.72
C ARG A 70 4.56 -1.84 -20.93
N LEU A 71 4.60 -0.89 -19.99
CA LEU A 71 5.48 0.28 -20.07
C LEU A 71 6.92 -0.06 -19.67
N ASN A 72 7.87 0.74 -20.16
CA ASN A 72 9.31 0.57 -19.95
C ASN A 72 9.67 0.43 -18.47
N HIS A 73 10.70 -0.37 -18.19
CA HIS A 73 11.13 -0.76 -16.85
C HIS A 73 11.47 0.44 -15.92
N GLU A 74 11.74 1.60 -16.49
CA GLU A 74 12.02 2.87 -15.79
C GLU A 74 10.79 3.46 -15.09
N TYR A 75 9.57 3.18 -15.59
CA TYR A 75 8.31 3.63 -14.99
C TYR A 75 7.63 2.55 -14.14
N LYS A 76 8.25 1.37 -14.03
CA LYS A 76 7.70 0.20 -13.37
C LYS A 76 8.03 0.25 -11.88
N GLU A 77 7.33 1.11 -11.14
CA GLU A 77 7.41 1.10 -9.68
C GLU A 77 6.81 -0.20 -9.13
N SER A 78 7.42 -0.75 -8.07
CA SER A 78 6.97 -2.00 -7.44
C SER A 78 5.69 -1.84 -6.61
N ILE A 79 4.85 -0.85 -6.91
CA ILE A 79 3.56 -0.59 -6.25
C ILE A 79 2.55 -1.71 -6.57
N THR A 80 2.76 -2.42 -7.68
CA THR A 80 1.93 -3.53 -8.11
C THR A 80 1.75 -4.61 -7.04
N VAL A 81 2.81 -4.98 -6.33
CA VAL A 81 2.76 -6.08 -5.36
C VAL A 81 1.98 -5.70 -4.08
N PRO A 82 2.22 -4.53 -3.45
CA PRO A 82 1.38 -4.03 -2.37
C PRO A 82 -0.11 -3.95 -2.72
N VAL A 83 -0.46 -3.46 -3.92
CA VAL A 83 -1.87 -3.36 -4.33
C VAL A 83 -2.52 -4.74 -4.47
N TYR A 84 -1.82 -5.73 -5.03
CA TYR A 84 -2.39 -7.09 -5.07
C TYR A 84 -2.58 -7.69 -3.68
N ALA A 85 -1.63 -7.47 -2.76
CA ALA A 85 -1.77 -7.95 -1.40
C ALA A 85 -2.95 -7.28 -0.68
N TYR A 86 -3.14 -5.96 -0.87
CA TYR A 86 -4.31 -5.25 -0.35
C TYR A 86 -5.61 -5.93 -0.75
N ILE A 87 -5.77 -6.20 -2.04
CA ILE A 87 -6.99 -6.78 -2.61
C ILE A 87 -7.25 -8.17 -2.05
N VAL A 88 -6.22 -9.00 -1.94
CA VAL A 88 -6.34 -10.36 -1.40
C VAL A 88 -6.74 -10.31 0.08
N VAL A 89 -6.08 -9.46 0.88
CA VAL A 89 -6.36 -9.33 2.32
C VAL A 89 -7.77 -8.79 2.55
N GLU A 90 -8.18 -7.72 1.87
CA GLU A 90 -9.53 -7.16 1.97
C GLU A 90 -10.61 -8.16 1.55
N THR A 91 -10.40 -8.86 0.44
CA THR A 91 -11.36 -9.88 -0.03
C THR A 91 -11.49 -11.01 1.00
N LEU A 92 -10.38 -11.43 1.62
CA LEU A 92 -10.39 -12.44 2.67
C LEU A 92 -11.16 -11.96 3.92
N ILE A 93 -10.92 -10.72 4.36
CA ILE A 93 -11.62 -10.11 5.49
C ILE A 93 -13.13 -10.07 5.22
N VAL A 94 -13.55 -9.62 4.04
CA VAL A 94 -14.98 -9.56 3.66
C VAL A 94 -15.63 -10.95 3.61
N ILE A 95 -14.91 -11.97 3.14
CA ILE A 95 -15.40 -13.36 3.15
C ILE A 95 -15.59 -13.84 4.60
N ILE A 96 -14.59 -13.65 5.45
CA ILE A 96 -14.63 -14.07 6.86
C ILE A 96 -15.77 -13.35 7.60
N ASP A 97 -15.98 -12.07 7.32
CA ASP A 97 -17.04 -11.31 7.96
C ASP A 97 -18.45 -11.78 7.57
N ARG A 98 -18.64 -12.20 6.31
CA ARG A 98 -19.91 -12.78 5.85
C ARG A 98 -20.19 -14.18 6.37
N GLN A 99 -19.17 -14.89 6.84
CA GLN A 99 -19.30 -16.23 7.39
C GLN A 99 -19.64 -16.19 8.89
N ASN A 100 -20.32 -17.23 9.37
CA ASN A 100 -20.69 -17.38 10.78
C ASN A 100 -19.52 -17.94 11.63
N TYR A 101 -18.32 -17.39 11.45
CA TYR A 101 -17.17 -17.69 12.30
C TYR A 101 -17.30 -17.03 13.67
N SER A 102 -16.55 -17.53 14.65
CA SER A 102 -16.50 -16.94 15.98
C SER A 102 -15.97 -15.49 15.91
N VAL A 103 -16.47 -14.65 16.81
CA VAL A 103 -16.07 -13.24 16.92
C VAL A 103 -14.55 -13.10 17.07
N ILE A 104 -13.94 -13.98 17.87
CA ILE A 104 -12.49 -14.03 18.08
C ILE A 104 -11.72 -14.22 16.77
N ILE A 105 -12.18 -15.11 15.88
CA ILE A 105 -11.53 -15.33 14.58
C ILE A 105 -11.64 -14.07 13.72
N LYS A 106 -12.82 -13.43 13.69
CA LYS A 106 -13.02 -12.19 12.92
C LYS A 106 -12.06 -11.08 13.39
N ASP A 107 -11.94 -10.89 14.70
CA ASP A 107 -11.07 -9.87 15.29
C ASP A 107 -9.59 -10.13 15.00
N ILE A 108 -9.16 -11.40 15.08
CA ILE A 108 -7.79 -11.80 14.75
C ILE A 108 -7.49 -11.45 13.29
N PHE A 109 -8.35 -11.86 12.34
CA PHE A 109 -8.10 -11.61 10.92
C PHE A 109 -8.14 -10.12 10.57
N ASN A 110 -9.08 -9.36 11.15
CA ASN A 110 -9.17 -7.92 10.91
C ASN A 110 -7.92 -7.19 11.43
N THR A 111 -7.47 -7.53 12.64
CA THR A 111 -6.32 -6.89 13.28
C THR A 111 -5.00 -7.32 12.62
N PHE A 112 -4.74 -8.63 12.53
CA PHE A 112 -3.50 -9.14 11.94
C PHE A 112 -3.42 -8.85 10.44
N GLY A 113 -4.53 -8.95 9.71
CA GLY A 113 -4.59 -8.62 8.28
C GLY A 113 -4.18 -7.18 8.03
N THR A 114 -4.71 -6.24 8.81
CA THR A 114 -4.38 -4.81 8.71
C THR A 114 -2.91 -4.53 9.05
N ILE A 115 -2.39 -5.12 10.13
CA ILE A 115 -0.97 -4.96 10.53
C ILE A 115 -0.04 -5.52 9.46
N LEU A 116 -0.31 -6.74 8.99
CA LEU A 116 0.53 -7.42 8.01
C LEU A 116 0.56 -6.64 6.69
N TYR A 117 -0.60 -6.21 6.21
CA TYR A 117 -0.71 -5.39 5.00
C TYR A 117 0.05 -4.07 5.16
N SER A 118 -0.12 -3.37 6.27
CA SER A 118 0.57 -2.10 6.54
C SER A 118 2.10 -2.26 6.54
N LEU A 119 2.60 -3.30 7.21
CA LEU A 119 4.04 -3.62 7.21
C LEU A 119 4.54 -3.97 5.81
N MET A 120 3.77 -4.73 5.04
CA MET A 120 4.12 -5.11 3.68
C MET A 120 4.24 -3.88 2.76
N VAL A 121 3.29 -2.94 2.83
CA VAL A 121 3.35 -1.68 2.07
C VAL A 121 4.61 -0.90 2.45
N ILE A 122 4.88 -0.75 3.75
CA ILE A 122 6.04 0.01 4.23
C ILE A 122 7.34 -0.62 3.71
N ILE A 123 7.51 -1.92 3.89
CA ILE A 123 8.72 -2.63 3.47
C ILE A 123 8.88 -2.56 1.94
N MET A 124 7.83 -2.85 1.17
CA MET A 124 7.95 -2.92 -0.28
C MET A 124 8.16 -1.56 -0.95
N ILE A 125 7.52 -0.51 -0.45
CA ILE A 125 7.66 0.83 -1.03
C ILE A 125 8.96 1.46 -0.54
N PHE A 126 9.14 1.58 0.78
CA PHE A 126 10.27 2.32 1.33
C PHE A 126 11.58 1.54 1.23
N ALA A 127 11.62 0.25 1.58
CA ALA A 127 12.88 -0.49 1.56
C ALA A 127 13.42 -0.65 0.12
N SER A 128 12.53 -0.79 -0.86
CA SER A 128 12.92 -0.83 -2.28
C SER A 128 13.58 0.49 -2.71
N LYS A 129 12.99 1.64 -2.36
CA LYS A 129 13.55 2.97 -2.64
C LYS A 129 14.87 3.22 -1.90
N PHE A 130 14.96 2.86 -0.63
CA PHE A 130 16.21 2.99 0.13
C PHE A 130 17.33 2.13 -0.47
N ASN A 131 17.02 0.90 -0.88
CA ASN A 131 17.99 0.02 -1.53
C ASN A 131 18.45 0.58 -2.89
N GLN A 132 17.53 1.18 -3.66
CA GLN A 132 17.87 1.84 -4.92
C GLN A 132 18.84 3.02 -4.67
N ILE A 133 18.49 3.93 -3.74
CA ILE A 133 19.33 5.08 -3.37
C ILE A 133 20.71 4.61 -2.90
N TYR A 134 20.76 3.56 -2.08
CA TYR A 134 22.01 3.00 -1.59
C TYR A 134 22.89 2.47 -2.74
N ARG A 135 22.31 1.74 -3.70
CA ARG A 135 23.02 1.22 -4.88
C ARG A 135 23.52 2.34 -5.78
N GLU A 136 22.70 3.35 -6.05
CA GLU A 136 23.08 4.51 -6.85
C GLU A 136 24.26 5.27 -6.21
N LYS A 137 24.23 5.48 -4.89
CA LYS A 137 25.33 6.10 -4.14
C LYS A 137 26.63 5.28 -4.25
N GLN A 138 26.55 3.96 -4.15
CA GLN A 138 27.72 3.08 -4.31
C GLN A 138 28.30 3.13 -5.74
N GLN A 139 27.44 3.12 -6.76
CA GLN A 139 27.87 3.25 -8.15
C GLN A 139 28.52 4.60 -8.43
N LEU A 140 27.95 5.69 -7.91
CA LEU A 140 28.51 7.04 -8.05
C LEU A 140 29.90 7.12 -7.39
N LYS A 141 30.06 6.57 -6.19
CA LYS A 141 31.35 6.50 -5.49
C LYS A 141 32.40 5.76 -6.34
N LYS A 142 32.04 4.60 -6.91
CA LYS A 142 32.92 3.83 -7.80
C LYS A 142 33.34 4.63 -9.03
N LYS A 143 32.39 5.30 -9.70
CA LYS A 143 32.68 6.16 -10.87
C LYS A 143 33.62 7.31 -10.51
N MET A 144 33.40 7.95 -9.36
CA MET A 144 34.24 9.06 -8.89
C MET A 144 35.67 8.60 -8.55
N THR A 145 35.82 7.46 -7.87
CA THR A 145 37.15 6.88 -7.60
C THR A 145 37.89 6.50 -8.90
N ALA A 146 37.19 5.92 -9.88
CA ALA A 146 37.78 5.59 -11.18
C ALA A 146 38.24 6.84 -11.94
N TYR A 147 37.43 7.91 -11.92
CA TYR A 147 37.78 9.20 -12.50
C TYR A 147 39.01 9.83 -11.83
N LEU A 148 39.06 9.85 -10.49
CA LEU A 148 40.20 10.36 -9.73
C LEU A 148 41.47 9.56 -10.02
N ARG A 149 41.40 8.22 -10.10
CA ARG A 149 42.54 7.37 -10.49
C ARG A 149 43.06 7.70 -11.89
N LYS A 150 42.16 7.86 -12.88
CA LYS A 150 42.54 8.24 -14.24
C LYS A 150 43.19 9.63 -14.30
N LYS A 151 42.66 10.59 -13.52
CA LYS A 151 43.23 11.94 -13.40
C LYS A 151 44.63 11.91 -12.79
N ASN A 152 44.83 11.18 -11.70
CA ASN A 152 46.14 11.03 -11.05
C ASN A 152 47.18 10.41 -11.97
N ASN A 153 46.84 9.31 -12.67
CA ASN A 153 47.75 8.69 -13.63
C ASN A 153 48.17 9.67 -14.74
N LYS A 154 47.23 10.49 -15.23
CA LYS A 154 47.54 11.51 -16.26
C LYS A 154 48.46 12.63 -15.73
N MET A 155 48.33 12.99 -14.46
CA MET A 155 49.23 13.97 -13.83
C MET A 155 50.64 13.38 -13.65
N GLN A 156 50.75 12.14 -13.21
CA GLN A 156 52.03 11.46 -13.03
C GLN A 156 52.81 11.36 -14.36
N MET A 157 52.15 10.94 -15.45
CA MET A 157 52.77 10.91 -16.78
C MET A 157 53.33 12.28 -17.24
N ARG A 158 52.67 13.39 -16.85
CA ARG A 158 53.14 14.74 -17.19
C ARG A 158 54.41 15.11 -16.42
N PHE A 159 54.49 14.74 -15.14
CA PHE A 159 55.70 14.96 -14.34
C PHE A 159 56.86 14.12 -14.90
N ASP A 160 56.64 12.84 -15.18
CA ASP A 160 57.67 11.96 -15.71
C ASP A 160 58.20 12.45 -17.07
N SER A 161 57.35 13.02 -17.93
CA SER A 161 57.76 13.59 -19.22
C SER A 161 58.54 14.91 -19.13
N SER A 162 58.52 15.59 -17.99
CA SER A 162 59.19 16.90 -17.80
C SER A 162 60.63 16.80 -17.29
N VAL A 163 61.09 15.59 -16.95
CA VAL A 163 62.41 15.31 -16.37
C VAL A 163 63.43 14.86 -17.43
N ILE A 164 63.01 14.70 -18.69
CA ILE A 164 63.84 14.32 -19.84
C ILE A 164 64.03 15.52 -20.74
#